data_AF-A0A4Q8BG23-F1
#
_entry.id   AF-A0A4Q8BG23-F1
#
_cell.length_a   1.000
_cell.length_b   1.000
_cell.length_c   1.000
_cell.angle_alpha   90.00
_cell.angle_beta   90.00
_cell.angle_gamma   90.00
#
_symmetry.space_group_name_H-M   'P 1'
#
loop_
_entity.id
_entity.type
_entity.pdbx_description
1 polymer ?
#
loop_
_entity_poly.entity_id
_entity_poly.type
_entity_poly.pdbx_seq_one_letter_code
_entity_poly.pdbx_strand_id
1 'polypeptide(L)' 'MSGREQLHELRQQAHQKGIEGNSKMTEGELRKALNKVGKGMEPQAAKQQAKR' A
#
# COMPACT_ATOMS: atom_id res chain seq x y z
N MET A 1 -8.60 -17.53 -2.84
CA MET A 1 -8.28 -16.50 -1.84
C MET A 1 -9.41 -15.50 -1.80
N SER A 2 -9.93 -15.23 -0.61
CA SER A 2 -11.01 -14.24 -0.41
C SER A 2 -10.44 -12.83 -0.45
N GLY A 3 -11.24 -11.81 -0.81
CA GLY A 3 -10.77 -10.41 -0.86
C GLY A 3 -10.22 -9.89 0.48
N ARG A 4 -10.56 -10.53 1.60
CA ARG A 4 -10.05 -10.20 2.93
C ARG A 4 -8.59 -10.65 3.15
N GLU A 5 -8.22 -11.81 2.61
CA GLU A 5 -6.84 -12.32 2.65
C GLU A 5 -5.92 -11.43 1.80
N GLN A 6 -6.38 -11.04 0.61
CA GLN A 6 -5.63 -10.16 -0.29
C GLN A 6 -5.36 -8.79 0.35
N LEU A 7 -6.32 -8.22 1.06
CA LEU A 7 -6.12 -6.95 1.76
C LEU A 7 -5.07 -7.07 2.87
N HIS A 8 -5.05 -8.19 3.59
CA HIS A 8 -4.06 -8.44 4.63
C HIS A 8 -2.64 -8.58 4.02
N GLU A 9 -2.50 -9.34 2.94
CA GLU A 9 -1.23 -9.48 2.22
C GLU A 9 -0.71 -8.13 1.70
N LEU A 10 -1.58 -7.31 1.10
CA LEU A 10 -1.21 -5.98 0.62
C LEU A 10 -0.75 -5.06 1.75
N ARG A 11 -1.35 -5.15 2.94
CA ARG A 11 -0.90 -4.40 4.12
C ARG A 11 0.48 -4.85 4.58
N GLN A 12 0.73 -6.16 4.59
CA GLN A 12 2.04 -6.70 4.95
C GLN A 12 3.12 -6.25 3.96
N GLN A 13 2.86 -6.35 2.66
CA GLN A 13 3.77 -5.86 1.62
C GLN A 13 4.01 -4.35 1.76
N ALA A 14 2.95 -3.58 2.02
CA ALA A 14 3.06 -2.14 2.21
C ALA A 14 3.95 -1.81 3.43
N HIS A 15 3.79 -2.53 4.54
CA HIS A 15 4.63 -2.37 5.72
C HIS A 15 6.10 -2.68 5.44
N GLN A 16 6.38 -3.80 4.78
CA GLN A 16 7.74 -4.20 4.38
C GLN A 16 8.41 -3.16 3.47
N LYS A 17 7.61 -2.48 2.63
CA LYS A 17 8.07 -1.39 1.76
C LYS A 17 8.15 -0.03 2.45
N GLY A 18 7.96 0.05 3.77
CA GLY A 18 8.03 1.31 4.53
C GLY A 18 6.78 2.20 4.44
N ILE A 19 5.66 1.68 3.91
CA ILE A 19 4.38 2.38 3.86
C ILE A 19 3.68 2.20 5.22
N GLU A 20 3.93 3.13 6.14
CA GLU A 20 3.30 3.11 7.46
C GLU A 20 1.86 3.63 7.44
N GLY A 21 1.03 3.11 8.36
CA GLY A 21 -0.39 3.46 8.42
C GLY A 21 -1.22 2.83 7.30
N ASN A 22 -0.70 1.78 6.66
CA ASN A 22 -1.38 0.98 5.62
C ASN A 22 -2.69 0.32 6.12
N SER A 23 -2.88 0.18 7.43
CA SER A 23 -4.10 -0.36 8.04
C SER A 23 -5.36 0.49 7.78
N LYS A 24 -5.19 1.78 7.47
CA LYS A 24 -6.26 2.71 7.10
C LYS A 24 -6.38 2.89 5.59
N MET A 25 -5.85 1.96 4.79
CA MET A 25 -5.94 1.99 3.33
C MET A 25 -6.82 0.85 2.84
N THR A 26 -7.55 1.14 1.77
CA THR A 26 -8.29 0.17 0.96
C THR A 26 -7.34 -0.60 0.07
N GLU A 27 -7.84 -1.69 -0.51
CA GLU A 27 -7.07 -2.53 -1.43
C GLU A 27 -6.52 -1.73 -2.63
N GLY A 28 -7.35 -0.87 -3.23
CA GLY A 28 -6.97 -0.05 -4.39
C GLY A 28 -5.90 0.97 -4.04
N GLU A 29 -6.00 1.61 -2.88
CA GLU A 29 -4.99 2.56 -2.40
C GLU A 29 -3.65 1.86 -2.13
N LEU A 30 -3.67 0.66 -1.53
CA LEU A 30 -2.46 -0.12 -1.27
C LEU A 30 -1.77 -0.55 -2.56
N ARG A 31 -2.53 -1.07 -3.53
CA ARG A 31 -2.00 -1.42 -4.85
C ARG A 31 -1.37 -0.21 -5.54
N LYS A 32 -2.03 0.95 -5.52
CA LYS A 32 -1.48 2.20 -6.07
C LYS A 32 -0.19 2.63 -5.38
N ALA A 33 -0.17 2.61 -4.06
CA ALA A 33 1.01 3.01 -3.29
C ALA A 33 2.19 2.05 -3.52
N LEU A 34 1.95 0.74 -3.47
CA LEU A 34 2.96 -0.30 -3.76
C LEU A 34 3.54 -0.16 -5.17
N ASN A 35 2.70 0.12 -6.17
CA ASN A 35 3.16 0.36 -7.54
C ASN A 35 4.06 1.61 -7.64
N LYS A 36 3.76 2.67 -6.90
CA LYS A 36 4.59 3.89 -6.88
C LYS A 36 5.93 3.64 -6.19
N VAL A 37 5.92 2.92 -5.06
CA VAL A 37 7.17 2.53 -4.38
C VAL A 37 8.02 1.61 -5.25
N GLY A 38 7.40 0.69 -5.99
CA GLY A 38 8.07 -0.15 -6.98
C GLY A 38 8.75 0.64 -8.11
N LYS A 39 8.30 1.88 -8.37
CA LYS A 39 8.91 2.81 -9.34
C LYS A 39 9.99 3.71 -8.72
N GLY A 40 10.38 3.46 -7.47
CA GLY A 40 11.40 4.26 -6.76
C GLY A 40 10.85 5.48 -6.03
N MET A 41 9.53 5.61 -5.87
CA MET A 41 8.95 6.68 -5.06
C MET A 41 9.09 6.39 -3.57
N GLU A 42 9.32 7.44 -2.79
CA GLU A 42 9.33 7.36 -1.33
C GLU A 42 8.00 6.78 -0.77
N PRO A 43 8.04 5.80 0.14
CA PRO A 43 6.85 5.10 0.64
C PRO A 43 5.75 6.00 1.19
N GLN A 44 6.14 7.04 1.94
CA GLN A 44 5.18 7.98 2.53
C GLN A 44 4.59 8.94 1.49
N ALA A 45 5.37 9.34 0.48
CA ALA A 45 4.87 10.13 -0.64
C ALA A 45 3.91 9.32 -1.51
N ALA A 46 4.25 8.06 -1.78
CA ALA A 46 3.40 7.12 -2.50
C ALA A 46 2.05 6.92 -1.80
N LYS A 47 2.04 6.80 -0.46
CA LYS A 47 0.83 6.75 0.36
C LYS A 47 -0.04 7.99 0.19
N GLN A 48 0.55 9.17 0.36
CA GLN A 48 -0.19 10.44 0.26
C GLN A 48 -0.83 10.60 -1.12
N GLN A 49 -0.12 10.25 -2.19
CA GLN A 49 -0.68 10.30 -3.53
C GLN A 49 -1.64 9.16 -3.88
N ALA A 50 -1.68 8.07 -3.09
CA ALA A 50 -2.63 6.98 -3.29
C ALA A 50 -3.97 7.27 -2.60
N LYS A 51 -3.94 8.04 -1.50
CA LYS A 51 -5.11 8.49 -0.72
C LYS A 51 -5.79 9.76 -1.25
N ARG A 52 -5.12 10.49 -2.14
CA ARG A 52 -5.72 11.61 -2.88
C ARG A 52 -6.57 11.07 -4.02
#